data_AF-A0A9P7ZD56-F1
#
_entry.id   AF-A0A9P7ZD56-F1
#
_cell.length_a   1.000
_cell.length_b   1.000
_cell.length_c   1.000
_cell.angle_alpha   90.00
_cell.angle_beta   90.00
_cell.angle_gamma   90.00
#
_symmetry.space_group_name_H-M   'P 1'
#
loop_
_entity.id
_entity.type
_entity.pdbx_description
1 polymer ?
#
loop_
_entity_poly.entity_id
_entity_poly.type
_entity_poly.pdbx_seq_one_letter_code
_entity_poly.pdbx_strand_id
1 'polypeptide(L)'
;MLHDLGSAQQVTPIILHTNSQNAKHAILNSSQAARTRHIDIRFKWIIAMTQKGTFTISQIGTTNMAANGLTKPLLRYTALIKNE
;
A
#
# COMPACT_ATOMS: atom_id res chain seq x y z
N MET A 1 8.23 34.60 19.97
CA MET A 1 7.75 34.77 18.57
C MET A 1 7.53 33.37 17.99
N LEU A 2 6.74 33.23 16.92
CA LEU A 2 6.19 31.96 16.38
C LEU A 2 7.21 30.85 16.02
N HIS A 3 8.52 31.08 16.16
CA HIS A 3 9.59 30.13 15.84
C HIS A 3 9.93 29.12 16.97
N ASP A 4 9.50 29.36 18.21
CA ASP A 4 9.80 28.48 19.37
C ASP A 4 8.89 27.25 19.49
N LEU A 5 7.85 27.13 18.66
CA LEU A 5 6.90 26.00 18.71
C LEU A 5 7.33 24.78 17.87
N GLY A 6 8.57 24.77 17.39
CA GLY A 6 9.01 23.85 16.35
C GLY A 6 8.34 24.24 15.04
N SER A 7 9.13 24.58 14.03
CA SER A 7 8.63 24.83 12.67
C SER A 7 7.57 23.79 12.34
N ALA A 8 6.34 24.21 11.98
CA ALA A 8 5.28 23.30 11.58
C ALA A 8 5.89 22.32 10.58
N GLN A 9 6.16 21.10 11.03
CA GLN A 9 7.01 20.18 10.29
C GLN A 9 6.32 20.00 8.95
N GLN A 10 6.98 20.43 7.87
CA GLN A 10 6.41 20.30 6.54
C GLN A 10 6.21 18.80 6.35
N VAL A 11 4.96 18.35 6.49
CA VAL A 11 4.65 16.92 6.58
C VAL A 11 4.80 16.38 5.16
N THR A 12 6.01 15.93 4.85
CA THR A 12 6.27 15.25 3.59
C THR A 12 5.36 14.03 3.55
N PRO A 13 4.51 13.86 2.52
CA PRO A 13 3.59 12.74 2.47
C PRO A 13 4.37 11.42 2.52
N ILE A 14 3.87 10.45 3.28
CA ILE A 14 4.45 9.11 3.30
C ILE A 14 4.16 8.44 1.95
N ILE A 15 5.20 7.89 1.32
CA ILE A 15 5.05 7.19 0.04
C ILE A 15 4.57 5.76 0.32
N LEU A 16 3.38 5.44 -0.17
CA LEU A 16 2.83 4.09 -0.12
C LEU A 16 3.03 3.41 -1.48
N HIS A 17 3.85 2.37 -1.50
CA HIS A 17 4.09 1.59 -2.71
C HIS A 17 3.04 0.50 -2.91
N THR A 18 2.58 0.34 -4.14
CA THR A 18 1.75 -0.79 -4.59
C THR A 18 2.32 -1.37 -5.88
N ASN A 19 2.15 -2.68 -6.12
CA ASN A 19 2.42 -3.26 -7.43
C ASN A 19 1.16 -3.43 -8.28
N SER A 20 -0.01 -3.06 -7.74
CA SER A 20 -1.29 -3.13 -8.43
C SER A 20 -1.65 -1.77 -9.02
N GLN A 21 -1.68 -1.69 -10.37
CA GLN A 21 -2.18 -0.49 -11.05
C GLN A 21 -3.65 -0.23 -10.71
N ASN A 22 -4.46 -1.28 -10.62
CA ASN A 22 -5.87 -1.14 -10.24
C ASN A 22 -6.02 -0.51 -8.85
N ALA A 23 -5.16 -0.87 -7.88
CA ALA A 23 -5.17 -0.26 -6.55
C ALA A 23 -4.81 1.24 -6.62
N LYS A 24 -3.76 1.60 -7.37
CA LYS A 24 -3.40 3.01 -7.60
C LYS A 24 -4.56 3.78 -8.22
N HIS A 25 -5.17 3.24 -9.28
CA HIS A 25 -6.30 3.88 -9.95
C HIS A 25 -7.52 4.02 -9.04
N ALA A 26 -7.83 3.01 -8.23
CA ALA A 26 -8.95 3.05 -7.28
C ALA A 26 -8.75 4.13 -6.21
N ILE A 27 -7.50 4.35 -5.77
CA ILE A 27 -7.19 5.38 -4.78
C ILE A 27 -7.27 6.79 -5.39
N LEU A 28 -6.63 6.99 -6.55
CA LEU A 28 -6.56 8.31 -7.20
C LEU A 28 -7.89 8.73 -7.83
N ASN A 29 -8.73 7.77 -8.25
CA ASN A 29 -10.05 8.03 -8.85
C ASN A 29 -11.19 7.58 -7.93
N SER A 30 -11.11 8.03 -6.68
CA SER A 30 -12.03 7.66 -5.60
C SER A 30 -13.53 7.95 -5.86
N SER A 31 -13.87 8.75 -6.88
CA SER A 31 -15.26 9.00 -7.31
C SER A 31 -15.96 7.77 -7.92
N GLN A 32 -15.21 6.73 -8.29
CA GLN A 32 -15.77 5.49 -8.87
C GLN A 32 -16.15 4.45 -7.82
N ALA A 33 -17.00 4.82 -6.85
CA ALA A 33 -17.43 3.96 -5.75
C ALA A 33 -18.05 2.62 -6.20
N ALA A 34 -18.68 2.58 -7.38
CA ALA A 34 -19.27 1.37 -7.94
C ALA A 34 -18.23 0.24 -8.16
N ARG A 35 -16.99 0.60 -8.53
CA ARG A 35 -15.90 -0.35 -8.78
C ARG A 35 -15.24 -0.86 -7.50
N THR A 36 -15.52 -0.25 -6.36
CA THR A 36 -14.87 -0.55 -5.07
C THR A 36 -15.83 -1.04 -4.00
N ARG A 37 -17.05 -1.45 -4.34
CA ARG A 37 -18.08 -1.85 -3.37
C ARG A 37 -17.64 -2.96 -2.39
N HIS A 38 -16.76 -3.87 -2.82
CA HIS A 38 -16.26 -4.99 -2.02
C HIS A 38 -14.86 -4.74 -1.43
N ILE A 39 -14.30 -3.52 -1.52
CA ILE A 39 -13.00 -3.27 -0.89
C ILE A 39 -13.15 -3.22 0.62
N ASP A 40 -12.18 -3.81 1.30
CA ASP A 40 -12.07 -3.77 2.76
C ASP A 40 -11.98 -2.32 3.27
N ILE A 41 -12.56 -2.05 4.45
CA ILE A 41 -12.63 -0.72 5.07
C ILE A 41 -11.24 -0.06 5.22
N ARG A 42 -10.18 -0.86 5.40
CA ARG A 42 -8.80 -0.37 5.49
C ARG A 42 -8.37 0.36 4.23
N PHE A 43 -8.83 -0.07 3.05
CA PHE A 43 -8.55 0.64 1.80
C PHE A 43 -9.30 1.96 1.71
N LYS A 44 -10.52 2.06 2.27
CA LYS A 44 -11.25 3.34 2.33
C LYS A 44 -10.52 4.36 3.22
N TRP A 45 -9.92 3.90 4.32
CA TRP A 45 -9.07 4.75 5.15
C TRP A 45 -7.84 5.26 4.39
N ILE A 46 -7.16 4.39 3.63
CA ILE A 46 -6.02 4.80 2.78
C ILE A 46 -6.46 5.88 1.78
N ILE A 47 -7.60 5.73 1.12
CA ILE A 47 -8.15 6.74 0.21
C ILE A 47 -8.33 8.09 0.92
N ALA A 48 -8.97 8.09 2.09
CA ALA A 48 -9.18 9.31 2.87
C ALA A 48 -7.86 9.97 3.29
N MET A 49 -6.84 9.19 3.68
CA MET A 49 -5.53 9.70 4.05
C MET A 49 -4.74 10.23 2.84
N THR A 50 -4.89 9.62 1.66
CA THR A 50 -4.35 10.16 0.41
C THR A 50 -5.01 11.49 0.04
N GLN A 51 -6.33 11.61 0.15
CA GLN A 51 -7.06 12.87 -0.11
C GLN A 51 -6.65 13.99 0.85
N LYS A 52 -6.31 13.65 2.10
CA LYS A 52 -5.75 14.59 3.09
C LYS A 52 -4.28 14.95 2.86
N GLY A 53 -3.63 14.37 1.85
CA GLY A 53 -2.21 14.60 1.55
C GLY A 53 -1.24 13.88 2.49
N THR A 54 -1.73 13.00 3.38
CA THR A 54 -0.84 12.22 4.26
C THR A 54 -0.06 11.16 3.47
N PHE A 55 -0.68 10.60 2.43
CA PHE A 55 -0.07 9.57 1.60
C PHE A 55 0.06 10.00 0.14
N THR A 56 1.22 9.68 -0.45
CA THR A 56 1.42 9.68 -1.91
C THR A 56 1.51 8.25 -2.39
N ILE A 57 0.68 7.88 -3.37
CA ILE A 57 0.65 6.51 -3.90
C ILE A 57 1.61 6.37 -5.08
N SER A 58 2.53 5.40 -4.99
CA SER A 58 3.47 5.07 -6.06
C SER A 58 3.30 3.63 -6.51
N GLN A 59 3.19 3.40 -7.82
CA GLN A 59 3.18 2.03 -8.35
C GLN A 59 4.59 1.61 -8.74
N ILE A 60 4.99 0.40 -8.32
CA ILE A 60 6.27 -0.22 -8.64
C ILE A 60 6.08 -1.62 -9.22
N GLY A 61 7.04 -2.11 -10.01
CA GLY A 61 7.00 -3.45 -10.57
C GLY A 61 6.94 -4.55 -9.50
N THR A 62 6.34 -5.70 -9.83
CA THR A 62 6.20 -6.85 -8.91
C THR A 62 7.53 -7.36 -8.38
N THR A 63 8.60 -7.30 -9.18
CA THR A 63 9.96 -7.68 -8.78
C THR A 63 10.54 -6.75 -7.72
N ASN A 64 10.11 -5.48 -7.71
CA ASN A 64 10.60 -4.46 -6.79
C ASN A 64 9.74 -4.37 -5.52
N MET A 65 8.60 -5.11 -5.49
CA MET A 65 7.69 -5.14 -4.36
C MET A 65 8.09 -6.24 -3.38
N ALA A 66 8.94 -5.91 -2.40
CA ALA A 66 9.38 -6.86 -1.37
C ALA A 66 8.22 -7.54 -0.64
N ALA A 67 7.12 -6.80 -0.40
CA ALA A 67 5.91 -7.33 0.24
C ALA A 67 5.25 -8.48 -0.54
N ASN A 68 5.47 -8.59 -1.85
CA ASN A 68 4.95 -9.68 -2.67
C ASN A 68 5.55 -11.05 -2.29
N GLY A 69 6.76 -11.08 -1.75
CA GLY A 69 7.34 -12.31 -1.19
C GLY A 69 6.65 -12.72 0.10
N LEU A 70 6.31 -11.73 0.94
CA LEU A 70 5.71 -11.93 2.27
C LEU A 70 4.24 -12.37 2.22
N THR A 71 3.55 -12.18 1.11
CA THR A 71 2.17 -12.62 0.91
C THR A 71 2.06 -14.03 0.35
N LYS A 72 3.19 -14.65 -0.04
CA LYS A 72 3.22 -15.99 -0.60
C LYS A 72 3.37 -17.03 0.52
N PRO A 73 2.73 -18.20 0.39
CA PRO A 73 2.93 -19.28 1.34
C PRO A 73 4.37 -19.77 1.31
N LEU A 74 4.88 -20.19 2.47
CA LEU A 74 6.11 -20.96 2.53
C LEU A 74 5.86 -22.32 1.86
N LEU A 75 6.78 -22.72 0.97
CA LEU A 75 6.74 -24.07 0.43
C LEU A 75 6.94 -25.05 1.58
N ARG A 76 6.02 -26.02 1.72
CA ARG A 76 6.26 -27.15 2.61
C ARG A 76 7.37 -27.98 1.97
N TYR A 77 8.53 -28.03 2.61
CA TYR A 77 9.55 -29.01 2.26
C TYR A 77 9.03 -30.37 2.76
N THR A 78 8.22 -31.06 1.95
CA THR A 78 8.09 -32.51 2.12
C THR A 78 9.46 -33.07 1.78
N ALA A 79 10.26 -33.32 2.82
CA ALA A 79 11.45 -34.13 2.68
C ALA A 79 11.02 -35.41 1.97
N LEU A 80 11.48 -35.58 0.73
CA LEU A 80 11.51 -36.89 0.10
C LEU A 80 12.46 -37.70 0.96
N ILE A 81 11.92 -38.37 1.98
CA ILE A 81 12.60 -39.50 2.61
C ILE A 81 12.63 -40.55 1.50
N LYS A 82 13.70 -40.52 0.70
CA LYS A 82 14.06 -41.65 -0.16
C LYS A 82 14.43 -42.78 0.79
N ASN A 83 13.48 -43.68 0.99
CA ASN A 83 13.79 -45.02 1.47
C ASN A 83 14.39 -45.78 0.28
N GLU A 84 15.71 -45.76 0.17
CA GLU A 84 16.49 -46.78 -0.53
C GLU A 84 17.49 -47.38 0.46
#